data_AF-A0A392VZ18-F1
#
_entry.id   AF-A0A392VZ18-F1
#
_cell.length_a   1.000
_cell.length_b   1.000
_cell.length_c   1.000
_cell.angle_alpha   90.00
_cell.angle_beta   90.00
_cell.angle_gamma   90.00
#
_symmetry.space_group_name_H-M   'P 1'
#
loop_
_entity.id
_entity.type
_entity.pdbx_description
1 polymer ?
#
loop_
_entity_poly.entity_id
_entity_poly.type
_entity_poly.pdbx_seq_one_letter_code
_entity_poly.pdbx_strand_id
1 'polypeptide(L)' 'VVQERDTLLTTVKGLEDRVRALEDKLKETEGRGAEDVVTEEERAVDRAGVYAGLSRAMLVSKIFELND' A
#
# COMPACT_ATOMS: atom_id res chain seq x y z
N VAL A 1 -28.28 23.71 23.51
CA VAL A 1 -28.78 23.18 22.23
C VAL A 1 -28.20 23.86 20.99
N VAL A 2 -28.45 25.15 20.71
CA VAL A 2 -27.96 25.80 19.47
C VAL A 2 -26.42 25.85 19.38
N GLN A 3 -25.74 26.28 20.45
CA GLN A 3 -24.28 26.35 20.49
C GLN A 3 -23.59 24.98 20.41
N GLU A 4 -24.15 23.97 21.07
CA GLU A 4 -23.63 22.59 21.01
C GLU A 4 -23.73 22.04 19.60
N ARG A 5 -24.87 22.27 18.93
CA ARG A 5 -25.07 21.91 17.52
C ARG A 5 -24.07 22.63 16.63
N ASP A 6 -23.85 23.93 16.81
CA ASP A 6 -22.94 24.70 15.96
C ASP A 6 -21.48 24.26 16.15
N THR A 7 -21.11 23.89 17.38
CA THR A 7 -19.81 23.29 17.69
C THR A 7 -19.66 21.94 16.99
N LEU A 8 -20.66 21.07 17.10
CA LEU A 8 -20.68 19.77 16.42
C LEU A 8 -20.64 19.91 14.90
N LEU A 9 -21.31 20.91 14.33
CA LEU A 9 -21.31 21.14 12.89
C LEU A 9 -19.92 21.53 12.39
N THR A 10 -19.17 22.27 13.20
CA THR A 10 -17.78 22.65 12.89
C THR A 10 -16.84 21.44 12.96
N THR A 11 -17.03 20.56 13.94
CA THR A 11 -16.21 19.35 14.06
C THR A 11 -16.49 18.35 12.94
N VAL A 12 -17.76 18.17 12.56
CA VAL A 12 -18.15 17.30 11.45
C VAL A 12 -17.52 17.78 10.14
N LYS A 13 -17.59 19.08 9.82
CA LYS A 13 -16.93 19.63 8.63
C LYS A 13 -15.42 19.39 8.63
N GLY A 14 -14.76 19.62 9.77
CA GLY A 14 -13.33 19.35 9.91
C GLY A 14 -12.97 17.88 9.74
N LEU A 15 -13.84 16.96 10.17
CA LEU A 15 -13.66 15.52 9.96
C LEU A 15 -13.89 15.14 8.49
N GLU A 16 -14.93 15.67 7.83
CA GLU A 16 -15.19 15.44 6.41
C GLU A 16 -14.00 15.87 5.53
N ASP A 17 -13.41 17.03 5.82
CA ASP A 17 -12.22 17.50 5.08
C ASP A 17 -10.99 16.61 5.32
N ARG A 18 -10.82 16.08 6.55
CA ARG A 18 -9.74 15.14 6.86
C ARG A 18 -9.94 13.79 6.17
N VAL A 19 -11.16 13.28 6.14
CA VAL A 19 -11.49 12.03 5.44
C VAL A 19 -11.19 12.18 3.96
N ARG A 20 -11.64 13.28 3.33
CA ARG A 20 -11.35 13.57 1.92
C ARG A 20 -9.85 13.60 1.64
N ALA A 21 -9.07 14.30 2.47
CA ALA A 21 -7.62 14.36 2.33
C ALA A 21 -6.93 12.99 2.50
N LEU A 22 -7.48 12.11 3.34
CA LEU A 22 -6.97 10.75 3.50
C LEU A 22 -7.33 9.85 2.32
N GLU A 23 -8.54 9.98 1.77
CA GLU A 23 -8.97 9.28 0.56
C GLU A 23 -8.11 9.66 -0.65
N ASP A 24 -7.78 10.95 -0.81
CA ASP A 24 -6.90 11.42 -1.88
C ASP A 24 -5.49 10.85 -1.77
N LYS A 25 -4.93 10.80 -0.55
CA LYS A 25 -3.63 10.16 -0.28
C LYS A 25 -3.67 8.66 -0.56
N LEU A 26 -4.76 7.99 -0.19
CA LEU A 26 -4.90 6.56 -0.46
C LEU A 26 -4.88 6.30 -1.96
N LYS A 27 -5.64 7.08 -2.75
CA LYS A 27 -5.63 7.00 -4.22
C LYS A 27 -4.26 7.30 -4.82
N GLU A 28 -3.51 8.27 -4.28
CA GLU A 28 -2.13 8.55 -4.70
C GLU A 28 -1.23 7.32 -4.47
N THR A 29 -1.42 6.61 -3.37
CA THR A 29 -0.63 5.41 -3.04
C THR A 29 -1.11 4.12 -3.71
N GLU A 30 -2.38 4.02 -4.08
CA GLU A 30 -2.94 2.85 -4.79
C GLU A 30 -2.32 2.64 -6.18
N GLY A 31 -1.79 3.71 -6.80
CA GLY A 31 -1.03 3.62 -8.05
C GLY A 31 0.42 3.11 -7.89
N ARG A 32 0.96 3.13 -6.67
CA ARG A 32 2.25 2.51 -6.33
C ARG A 32 2.00 1.07 -5.91
N GLY A 33 1.69 0.22 -6.89
CA GLY A 33 1.49 -1.20 -6.66
C GLY A 33 2.72 -1.88 -6.05
N ALA A 34 2.55 -3.07 -5.50
CA ALA A 34 3.68 -3.90 -5.05
C ALA A 34 4.71 -4.20 -6.16
N GLU A 35 4.33 -4.00 -7.42
CA GLU A 35 5.18 -4.06 -8.62
C GLU A 35 6.23 -2.93 -8.68
N ASP A 36 5.97 -1.80 -8.01
CA ASP A 36 6.91 -0.68 -7.82
C ASP A 36 7.89 -0.93 -6.65
N VAL A 37 7.65 -1.98 -5.85
CA VAL A 37 8.57 -2.40 -4.78
C VAL A 37 9.70 -3.27 -5.32
N VAL A 38 9.50 -3.89 -6.49
CA VAL A 38 10.52 -4.72 -7.14
C VAL A 38 11.62 -3.82 -7.67
N THR A 39 12.80 -3.89 -7.06
CA THR A 39 13.92 -3.04 -7.44
C THR A 39 14.47 -3.44 -8.82
N GLU A 40 15.22 -2.55 -9.47
CA GLU A 40 15.86 -2.87 -10.75
C GLU A 40 16.82 -4.06 -10.65
N GLU A 41 17.45 -4.24 -9.47
CA GLU A 41 18.26 -5.41 -9.17
C GLU A 41 17.42 -6.70 -9.14
N GLU A 42 16.24 -6.69 -8.53
CA GLU A 42 15.33 -7.84 -8.51
C GLU A 42 14.81 -8.16 -9.92
N ARG A 43 14.48 -7.14 -10.73
CA ARG A 43 14.11 -7.31 -12.14
C ARG A 43 15.24 -7.90 -12.99
N ALA A 44 16.48 -7.53 -12.69
CA ALA A 44 17.65 -8.04 -13.40
C ALA A 44 17.88 -9.54 -13.13
N VAL A 45 17.65 -9.98 -11.89
CA VAL A 45 17.81 -11.38 -11.46
C VAL A 45 16.61 -12.24 -11.86
N ASP A 46 15.39 -11.71 -11.80
CA ASP A 46 14.15 -12.39 -12.16
C ASP A 46 13.52 -11.81 -13.44
N ARG A 47 14.26 -11.86 -14.55
CA ARG A 47 13.79 -11.27 -15.82
C ARG A 47 12.49 -11.88 -16.35
N ALA A 48 12.20 -13.12 -15.98
CA ALA A 48 10.97 -13.82 -16.35
C ALA A 48 9.81 -13.58 -15.37
N GLY A 49 10.04 -12.87 -14.27
CA GLY A 49 9.03 -12.57 -13.24
C GLY A 49 8.52 -13.80 -12.48
N VAL A 50 9.29 -14.88 -12.46
CA VAL A 50 8.90 -16.17 -11.86
C VAL A 50 8.81 -16.04 -10.35
N TYR A 51 9.70 -15.26 -9.75
CA TYR A 51 9.81 -15.03 -8.32
C TYR A 51 8.92 -13.89 -7.82
N ALA A 52 8.64 -12.90 -8.67
CA ALA A 52 7.78 -11.76 -8.35
C ALA A 52 6.36 -12.16 -7.89
N GLY A 53 5.83 -13.27 -8.40
CA GLY A 53 4.50 -13.78 -8.02
C GLY A 53 4.48 -14.71 -6.80
N LEU A 54 5.62 -15.03 -6.21
CA LEU A 54 5.69 -16.00 -5.11
C LEU A 54 5.46 -15.32 -3.75
N SER A 55 4.81 -16.05 -2.85
CA SER A 55 4.82 -15.66 -1.44
C SER A 55 6.24 -15.75 -0.88
N ARG A 56 6.54 -14.95 0.16
CA ARG A 56 7.84 -14.99 0.85
C ARG A 56 8.21 -16.39 1.35
N ALA A 57 7.23 -17.18 1.78
CA ALA A 57 7.47 -18.55 2.23
C ALA A 57 7.95 -19.46 1.08
N MET A 58 7.32 -19.34 -0.10
CA MET A 58 7.71 -20.12 -1.28
C MET A 58 9.08 -19.76 -1.82
N LEU A 59 9.43 -18.46 -1.81
CA LEU A 59 10.77 -18.00 -2.13
C LEU A 59 11.84 -18.64 -1.24
N VAL A 60 11.61 -18.64 0.07
CA VAL A 60 12.53 -19.25 1.05
C VAL A 60 12.67 -20.75 0.80
N SER A 61 11.57 -21.47 0.60
CA SER A 61 11.61 -22.90 0.26
C SER A 61 12.44 -23.17 -1.01
N LYS A 62 12.26 -22.36 -2.07
CA LYS A 62 13.00 -22.51 -3.32
C LYS A 62 14.50 -22.28 -3.15
N ILE A 63 14.90 -21.33 -2.31
CA ILE A 63 16.32 -21.07 -1.99
C ILE A 63 16.95 -22.30 -1.34
N PHE A 64 16.25 -22.94 -0.39
CA PHE A 64 16.74 -24.17 0.24
C PHE A 64 16.84 -25.33 -0.76
N GLU A 65 15.85 -25.52 -1.65
CA GLU A 65 15.90 -26.56 -2.69
C GLU A 65 17.09 -26.43 -3.64
N LEU A 66 17.54 -25.20 -3.93
CA LEU A 66 18.68 -24.94 -4.84
C LEU A 66 20.04 -25.10 -4.16
N ASN A 67 20.06 -25.20 -2.84
CA ASN A 67 21.28 -25.21 -2.04
C ASN A 67 21.65 -26.62 -1.53
N ASP A 68 20.83 -27.63 -1.85
CA ASP A 68 21.04 -29.07 -1.65
C ASP A 68 21.66 -29.71 -2.92
#